data_AF-A0A942NFS2-F1
#
_entry.id   AF-A0A942NFS2-F1
#
_cell.length_a   1.000
_cell.length_b   1.000
_cell.length_c   1.000
_cell.angle_alpha   90.00
_cell.angle_beta   90.00
_cell.angle_gamma   90.00
#
_symmetry.space_group_name_H-M   'P 1'
#
loop_
_entity.id
_entity.type
_entity.pdbx_description
1 polymer ?
#
loop_
_entity_poly.entity_id
_entity_poly.type
_entity_poly.pdbx_seq_one_letter_code
_entity_poly.pdbx_strand_id
1 'polypeptide(L)'
;MTKKQIKKQKQPHINKETREIKNTFKNWMSGKVYLNTCAIKKNKKPLPPIRSISAFSEKDITSIREIQKKIFDESCSKFLEDLKKEFYSSYENSKLKLDFIEKRLRHLKALTQPSGSYFQEVENMVWFNVNNEIIIKFSEQYFKDYKYFINAHLIDGQDNNYDFIHSPESKYQFYSTKEEPLPQVYASCNWFFIMWITSTYSKEILEIQNKPLVENNIFNHYHGTIKNNFDSVDECSLYNYFHKELVDSHILTEFDFDNYIRHAFELQRPPTQLFKFKKGVKKGDIYNIFYHYYYVIAQKPSKVQTRYAELLSNYFVGYKTTNVMKNFSRAYINPINK
;
A
#
# COMPACT_ATOMS: atom_id res chain seq x y z
N MET A 1 -59.16 0.99 29.42
CA MET A 1 -58.58 2.04 30.28
C MET A 1 -57.56 1.40 31.22
N THR A 2 -56.26 1.50 30.92
CA THR A 2 -55.17 0.93 31.74
C THR A 2 -54.20 2.05 32.14
N LYS A 3 -54.08 2.27 33.46
CA LYS A 3 -53.29 3.34 34.08
C LYS A 3 -51.78 3.10 33.87
N LYS A 4 -51.14 3.97 33.08
CA LYS A 4 -49.68 4.07 32.94
C LYS A 4 -49.05 4.54 34.26
N GLN A 5 -48.25 3.68 34.91
CA GLN A 5 -47.35 4.07 35.99
C GLN A 5 -46.07 4.66 35.40
N ILE A 6 -45.90 5.98 35.53
CA ILE A 6 -44.64 6.69 35.23
C ILE A 6 -43.72 6.51 36.45
N LYS A 7 -42.77 5.57 36.37
CA LYS A 7 -41.64 5.49 37.32
C LYS A 7 -40.68 6.65 37.02
N LYS A 8 -40.70 7.69 37.86
CA LYS A 8 -39.64 8.71 37.92
C LYS A 8 -38.32 8.02 38.30
N GLN A 9 -37.43 7.84 37.32
CA GLN A 9 -36.03 7.51 37.59
C GLN A 9 -35.39 8.71 38.29
N LYS A 10 -35.06 8.57 39.58
CA LYS A 10 -34.18 9.52 40.28
C LYS A 10 -32.81 9.44 39.61
N GLN A 11 -32.39 10.50 38.92
CA GLN A 11 -31.00 10.66 38.52
C GLN A 11 -30.14 10.63 39.78
N PRO A 12 -29.10 9.78 39.86
CA PRO A 12 -28.19 9.81 40.98
C PRO A 12 -27.54 11.20 41.02
N HIS A 13 -27.68 11.89 42.15
CA HIS A 13 -26.88 13.07 42.47
C HIS A 13 -25.42 12.63 42.50
N ILE A 14 -24.73 12.78 41.37
CA ILE A 14 -23.28 12.67 41.29
C ILE A 14 -22.74 13.90 42.02
N ASN A 15 -22.47 13.73 43.31
CA ASN A 15 -21.75 14.70 44.11
C ASN A 15 -20.29 14.74 43.58
N LYS A 16 -20.04 15.58 42.58
CA LYS A 16 -18.72 15.78 41.97
C LYS A 16 -18.16 17.10 42.45
N GLU A 17 -17.54 17.08 43.63
CA GLU A 17 -16.34 17.88 43.82
C GLU A 17 -15.25 17.29 42.91
N THR A 18 -15.33 17.58 41.61
CA THR A 18 -14.20 17.41 40.71
C THR A 18 -13.18 18.45 41.14
N ARG A 19 -12.36 18.13 42.16
CA ARG A 19 -11.16 18.90 42.47
C ARG A 19 -10.42 19.10 41.16
N GLU A 20 -10.21 20.36 40.80
CA GLU A 20 -9.59 20.74 39.54
C GLU A 20 -8.20 20.08 39.46
N ILE A 21 -8.07 19.10 38.55
CA ILE A 21 -6.80 18.40 38.35
C ILE A 21 -5.87 19.37 37.63
N LYS A 22 -4.82 19.83 38.33
CA LYS A 22 -3.81 20.72 37.78
C LYS A 22 -3.06 20.06 36.60
N ASN A 23 -2.72 20.85 35.59
CA ASN A 23 -1.92 20.41 34.44
C ASN A 23 -0.43 20.42 34.82
N THR A 24 0.05 19.35 35.45
CA THR A 24 1.46 19.20 35.86
C THR A 24 2.06 17.93 35.27
N PHE A 25 3.37 17.90 35.08
CA PHE A 25 4.09 16.70 34.63
C PHE A 25 3.76 15.49 35.50
N LYS A 26 3.70 15.64 36.84
CA LYS A 26 3.33 14.56 37.77
C LYS A 26 1.94 13.98 37.49
N ASN A 27 0.96 14.83 37.16
CA ASN A 27 -0.40 14.37 36.87
C ASN A 27 -0.51 13.73 35.48
N TRP A 28 0.23 14.23 34.48
CA TRP A 28 0.37 13.53 33.20
C TRP A 28 1.05 12.18 33.39
N MET A 29 2.21 12.15 34.04
CA MET A 29 3.02 10.94 34.27
C MET A 29 2.24 9.84 35.00
N SER A 30 1.33 10.21 35.91
CA SER A 30 0.45 9.24 36.61
C SER A 30 -0.84 8.86 35.85
N GLY A 31 -0.96 9.27 34.58
CA GLY A 31 -2.15 9.01 33.77
C GLY A 31 -3.42 9.66 34.33
N LYS A 32 -3.31 10.75 35.10
CA LYS A 32 -4.46 11.54 35.59
C LYS A 32 -4.89 12.64 34.63
N VAL A 33 -3.99 13.05 33.73
CA VAL A 33 -4.25 14.03 32.66
C VAL A 33 -3.75 13.48 31.34
N TYR A 34 -4.49 13.72 30.26
CA TYR A 34 -4.21 13.22 28.91
C TYR A 34 -3.97 14.39 27.97
N LEU A 35 -3.08 14.20 27.00
CA LEU A 35 -2.96 15.14 25.90
C LEU A 35 -3.99 14.82 24.82
N ASN A 36 -4.57 15.84 24.21
CA ASN A 36 -5.52 15.71 23.11
C ASN A 36 -4.90 15.19 21.81
N THR A 37 -3.58 15.30 21.66
CA THR A 37 -2.78 14.79 20.54
C THR A 37 -2.57 13.29 20.58
N CYS A 38 -2.73 12.66 21.76
CA CYS A 38 -2.51 11.23 21.88
C CYS A 38 -3.74 10.43 21.41
N ALA A 39 -3.54 9.38 20.60
CA ALA A 39 -4.61 8.50 20.17
C ALA A 39 -5.19 7.69 21.36
N ILE A 40 -6.51 7.79 21.61
CA ILE A 40 -7.18 7.12 22.73
C ILE A 40 -8.11 6.03 22.19
N LYS A 41 -8.03 4.81 22.76
CA LYS A 41 -9.02 3.76 22.48
C LYS A 41 -10.37 4.18 23.04
N LYS A 42 -11.39 4.25 22.17
CA LYS A 42 -12.79 4.43 22.57
C LYS A 42 -13.15 3.31 23.55
N ASN A 43 -13.17 3.64 24.84
CA ASN A 43 -13.48 2.68 25.91
C ASN A 43 -14.72 3.16 26.66
N LYS A 44 -15.52 2.24 27.21
CA LYS A 44 -16.75 2.58 27.95
C LYS A 44 -16.48 3.27 29.30
N LYS A 45 -15.22 3.35 29.73
CA LYS A 45 -14.81 3.98 31.00
C LYS A 45 -14.65 5.49 30.83
N PRO A 46 -14.95 6.29 31.87
CA PRO A 46 -14.72 7.72 31.82
C PRO A 46 -13.23 8.00 31.60
N LEU A 47 -12.95 8.78 30.54
CA LEU A 47 -11.61 9.26 30.27
C LEU A 47 -11.22 10.30 31.33
N PRO A 48 -9.96 10.31 31.80
CA PRO A 48 -9.48 11.41 32.61
C PRO A 48 -9.44 12.71 31.78
N PRO A 49 -9.28 13.88 32.41
CA PRO A 49 -9.31 15.15 31.70
C PRO A 49 -8.31 15.20 30.54
N ILE A 50 -8.83 15.50 29.35
CA ILE A 50 -8.05 15.76 28.14
C ILE A 50 -7.66 17.23 28.16
N ARG A 51 -6.40 17.52 27.84
CA ARG A 51 -5.78 18.85 27.88
C ARG A 51 -4.93 19.06 26.64
N SER A 52 -4.84 20.31 26.21
CA SER A 52 -3.80 20.72 25.26
C SER A 52 -2.44 20.69 25.97
N ILE A 53 -1.37 20.34 25.26
CA ILE A 53 0.00 20.45 25.77
C ILE A 53 0.34 21.89 26.18
N SER A 54 -0.26 22.89 25.50
CA SER A 54 -0.10 24.31 25.83
C SER A 54 -0.71 24.73 27.17
N ALA A 55 -1.48 23.85 27.82
CA ALA A 55 -2.07 24.11 29.14
C ALA A 55 -1.12 23.76 30.31
N PHE A 56 0.07 23.24 30.00
CA PHE A 56 1.13 22.92 30.95
C PHE A 56 2.16 24.06 31.00
N SER A 57 2.93 24.14 32.10
CA SER A 57 4.08 25.06 32.16
C SER A 57 5.17 24.64 31.17
N GLU A 58 6.00 25.58 30.69
CA GLU A 58 7.13 25.25 29.80
C GLU A 58 8.05 24.16 30.39
N LYS A 59 8.32 24.24 31.69
CA LYS A 59 9.08 23.22 32.42
C LYS A 59 8.42 21.84 32.34
N ASP A 60 7.11 21.77 32.57
CA ASP A 60 6.38 20.51 32.46
C ASP A 60 6.37 19.99 31.02
N ILE A 61 6.21 20.87 30.01
CA ILE A 61 6.23 20.49 28.58
C ILE A 61 7.57 19.85 28.22
N THR A 62 8.70 20.45 28.63
CA THR A 62 10.04 19.89 28.39
C THR A 62 10.16 18.50 29.01
N SER A 63 9.79 18.32 30.28
CA SER A 63 9.84 17.02 30.95
C SER A 63 8.90 15.98 30.31
N ILE A 64 7.72 16.39 29.86
CA ILE A 64 6.79 15.50 29.13
C ILE A 64 7.45 15.02 27.84
N ARG A 65 8.00 15.94 27.03
CA ARG A 65 8.63 15.62 25.74
C ARG A 65 9.86 14.72 25.88
N GLU A 66 10.70 14.95 26.89
CA GLU A 66 11.84 14.07 27.19
C GLU A 66 11.39 12.63 27.46
N ILE A 67 10.34 12.45 28.27
CA ILE A 67 9.78 11.13 28.57
C ILE A 67 9.12 10.51 27.33
N GLN A 68 8.34 11.28 26.57
CA GLN A 68 7.70 10.82 25.34
C GLN A 68 8.74 10.34 24.31
N LYS A 69 9.80 11.12 24.11
CA LYS A 69 10.94 10.75 23.25
C LYS A 69 11.58 9.46 23.73
N LYS A 70 11.89 9.35 25.02
CA LYS A 70 12.50 8.14 25.59
C LYS A 70 11.64 6.89 25.32
N ILE A 71 10.33 6.96 25.55
CA ILE A 71 9.40 5.85 25.30
C ILE A 71 9.36 5.50 23.81
N PHE A 72 9.34 6.51 22.94
CA PHE A 72 9.37 6.33 21.50
C PHE A 72 10.65 5.61 21.05
N ASP A 73 11.81 6.07 21.51
CA ASP A 73 13.11 5.50 21.17
C ASP A 73 13.22 4.05 21.67
N GLU A 74 12.84 3.78 22.92
CA GLU A 74 12.82 2.42 23.48
C GLU A 74 11.91 1.48 22.67
N SER A 75 10.74 1.97 22.27
CA SER A 75 9.81 1.23 21.42
C SER A 75 10.41 0.95 20.05
N CYS A 76 11.05 1.95 19.45
CA CYS A 76 11.71 1.82 18.16
C CYS A 76 12.86 0.82 18.20
N SER A 77 13.73 0.91 19.21
CA SER A 77 14.87 0.00 19.39
C SER A 77 14.40 -1.44 19.56
N LYS A 78 13.42 -1.67 20.43
CA LYS A 78 12.89 -3.03 20.66
C LYS A 78 12.32 -3.62 19.37
N PHE A 79 11.44 -2.88 18.70
CA PHE A 79 10.79 -3.38 17.49
C PHE A 79 11.77 -3.58 16.33
N LEU A 80 12.78 -2.70 16.19
CA LEU A 80 13.85 -2.86 15.21
C LEU A 80 14.67 -4.14 15.46
N GLU A 81 15.00 -4.45 16.72
CA GLU A 81 15.73 -5.67 17.04
C GLU A 81 14.92 -6.94 16.73
N ASP A 82 13.61 -6.91 16.95
CA ASP A 82 12.74 -8.03 16.59
C ASP A 82 12.68 -8.22 15.06
N LEU A 83 12.57 -7.13 14.27
CA LEU A 83 12.65 -7.18 12.80
C LEU A 83 13.98 -7.73 12.30
N LYS A 84 15.10 -7.34 12.91
CA LYS A 84 16.43 -7.88 12.57
C LYS A 84 16.53 -9.37 12.84
N LYS A 85 16.03 -9.84 14.00
CA LYS A 85 16.05 -11.28 14.33
C LYS A 85 15.23 -12.10 13.35
N GLU A 86 14.01 -11.65 13.01
CA GLU A 86 13.16 -12.31 12.02
C GLU A 86 13.85 -12.37 10.65
N PHE A 87 14.43 -11.25 10.23
CA PHE A 87 15.16 -11.16 8.98
C PHE A 87 16.35 -12.10 8.95
N TYR A 88 17.20 -12.09 9.98
CA TYR A 88 18.36 -12.98 10.05
C TYR A 88 17.94 -14.44 10.00
N SER A 89 16.93 -14.84 10.77
CA SER A 89 16.42 -16.21 10.73
C SER A 89 15.95 -16.61 9.33
N SER A 90 15.20 -15.74 8.64
CA SER A 90 14.70 -16.00 7.29
C SER A 90 15.81 -15.96 6.25
N TYR A 91 16.75 -15.03 6.39
CA TYR A 91 17.92 -14.89 5.54
C TYR A 91 18.78 -16.14 5.62
N GLU A 92 19.14 -16.59 6.83
CA GLU A 92 19.96 -17.78 7.05
C GLU A 92 19.36 -19.04 6.42
N ASN A 93 18.04 -19.18 6.49
CA ASN A 93 17.32 -20.30 5.89
C ASN A 93 17.06 -20.17 4.38
N SER A 94 17.27 -18.98 3.78
CA SER A 94 17.05 -18.78 2.35
C SER A 94 18.18 -19.39 1.50
N LYS A 95 17.80 -20.17 0.48
CA LYS A 95 18.73 -20.66 -0.56
C LYS A 95 19.12 -19.57 -1.56
N LEU A 96 18.30 -18.52 -1.69
CA LEU A 96 18.47 -17.41 -2.61
C LEU A 96 18.65 -16.12 -1.80
N LYS A 97 19.88 -15.92 -1.29
CA LYS A 97 20.21 -14.82 -0.36
C LYS A 97 19.99 -13.44 -1.00
N LEU A 98 20.47 -13.27 -2.23
CA LEU A 98 20.35 -12.02 -2.98
C LEU A 98 18.88 -11.69 -3.27
N ASP A 99 18.12 -12.64 -3.81
CA ASP A 99 16.70 -12.45 -4.11
C ASP A 99 15.89 -12.16 -2.84
N PHE A 100 16.26 -12.76 -1.70
CA PHE A 100 15.63 -12.48 -0.42
C PHE A 100 15.88 -11.03 0.04
N ILE A 101 17.14 -10.57 0.00
CA ILE A 101 17.50 -9.17 0.33
C ILE A 101 16.74 -8.21 -0.60
N GLU A 102 16.76 -8.49 -1.90
CA GLU A 102 16.12 -7.66 -2.91
C GLU A 102 14.60 -7.56 -2.68
N LYS A 103 13.92 -8.70 -2.52
CA LYS A 103 12.48 -8.77 -2.27
C LYS A 103 12.13 -8.01 -1.00
N ARG A 104 12.89 -8.21 0.09
CA ARG A 104 12.65 -7.52 1.36
C ARG A 104 12.83 -6.01 1.24
N LEU A 105 13.91 -5.54 0.61
CA LEU A 105 14.14 -4.11 0.38
C LEU A 105 13.05 -3.50 -0.50
N ARG A 106 12.61 -4.21 -1.54
CA ARG A 106 11.51 -3.75 -2.41
C ARG A 106 10.22 -3.55 -1.62
N HIS A 107 9.84 -4.54 -0.81
CA HIS A 107 8.64 -4.47 0.02
C HIS A 107 8.69 -3.27 0.98
N LEU A 108 9.82 -3.09 1.67
CA LEU A 108 10.01 -2.00 2.63
C LEU A 108 10.03 -0.63 1.95
N LYS A 109 10.74 -0.49 0.82
CA LYS A 109 10.80 0.76 0.06
C LYS A 109 9.43 1.17 -0.49
N ALA A 110 8.63 0.20 -0.92
CA ALA A 110 7.30 0.49 -1.43
C ALA A 110 6.40 1.10 -0.34
N LEU A 111 6.55 0.71 0.94
CA LEU A 111 5.85 1.35 2.06
C LEU A 111 6.29 2.81 2.28
N THR A 112 7.58 3.09 2.08
CA THR A 112 8.15 4.41 2.34
C THR A 112 8.00 5.41 1.19
N GLN A 113 7.76 4.95 -0.05
CA GLN A 113 7.65 5.82 -1.22
C GLN A 113 6.43 6.77 -1.16
N PRO A 114 6.58 8.07 -1.49
CA PRO A 114 5.48 9.04 -1.45
C PRO A 114 4.31 8.70 -2.38
N SER A 115 4.60 8.11 -3.54
CA SER A 115 3.64 7.79 -4.60
C SER A 115 3.22 6.30 -4.57
N GLY A 116 2.09 6.03 -3.92
CA GLY A 116 0.96 5.31 -4.55
C GLY A 116 1.13 3.89 -5.09
N SER A 117 2.19 3.13 -4.81
CA SER A 117 2.27 1.76 -5.32
C SER A 117 1.34 0.83 -4.51
N TYR A 118 0.17 0.60 -5.08
CA TYR A 118 -0.80 -0.48 -4.81
C TYR A 118 -1.43 -0.49 -3.41
N PHE A 119 -2.49 0.30 -3.29
CA PHE A 119 -3.45 0.20 -2.21
C PHE A 119 -4.79 -0.21 -2.80
N GLN A 120 -5.29 -1.37 -2.38
CA GLN A 120 -6.71 -1.66 -2.53
C GLN A 120 -7.37 -1.29 -1.21
N GLU A 121 -8.27 -0.31 -1.27
CA GLU A 121 -9.17 -0.04 -0.15
C GLU A 121 -10.26 -1.11 -0.15
N VAL A 122 -10.24 -1.96 0.87
CA VAL A 122 -11.24 -3.00 1.08
C VAL A 122 -11.74 -2.86 2.51
N GLU A 123 -13.01 -2.51 2.70
CA GLU A 123 -13.66 -2.47 4.02
C GLU A 123 -12.97 -1.57 5.06
N ASN A 124 -12.51 -0.37 4.66
CA ASN A 124 -11.72 0.58 5.49
C ASN A 124 -10.32 0.09 5.88
N MET A 125 -9.85 -0.99 5.23
CA MET A 125 -8.48 -1.47 5.35
C MET A 125 -7.71 -1.13 4.09
N VAL A 126 -6.47 -0.73 4.27
CA VAL A 126 -5.50 -0.52 3.21
C VAL A 126 -4.66 -1.77 3.09
N TRP A 127 -4.73 -2.43 1.92
CA TRP A 127 -4.00 -3.65 1.65
C TRP A 127 -2.74 -3.32 0.86
N PHE A 128 -1.59 -3.71 1.39
CA PHE A 128 -0.32 -3.54 0.69
C PHE A 128 -0.02 -4.77 -0.14
N ASN A 129 -0.12 -4.62 -1.46
CA ASN A 129 0.16 -5.68 -2.41
C ASN A 129 1.46 -5.37 -3.15
N VAL A 130 2.47 -6.22 -2.98
CA VAL A 130 3.65 -6.19 -3.87
C VAL A 130 3.71 -7.54 -4.56
N ASN A 131 3.62 -7.53 -5.89
CA ASN A 131 3.68 -8.72 -6.74
C ASN A 131 2.62 -9.80 -6.40
N ASN A 132 1.38 -9.41 -6.15
CA ASN A 132 0.26 -10.30 -5.78
C ASN A 132 0.39 -10.99 -4.42
N GLU A 133 1.33 -10.56 -3.58
CA GLU A 133 1.41 -10.97 -2.18
C GLU A 133 0.85 -9.85 -1.31
N ILE A 134 -0.19 -10.13 -0.52
CA ILE A 134 -0.64 -9.22 0.54
C ILE A 134 0.40 -9.26 1.65
N ILE A 135 1.14 -8.17 1.82
CA ILE A 135 2.24 -8.12 2.78
C ILE A 135 1.73 -7.63 4.13
N ILE A 136 0.97 -6.53 4.13
CA ILE A 136 0.53 -5.88 5.36
C ILE A 136 -0.87 -5.30 5.16
N LYS A 137 -1.66 -5.30 6.24
CA LYS A 137 -2.97 -4.68 6.29
C LYS A 137 -2.95 -3.60 7.37
N PHE A 138 -3.41 -2.41 7.02
CA PHE A 138 -3.61 -1.31 7.97
C PHE A 138 -5.05 -0.88 7.96
N SER A 139 -5.54 -0.28 9.04
CA SER A 139 -6.68 0.62 8.90
C SER A 139 -6.28 1.84 8.07
N GLU A 140 -7.23 2.43 7.35
CA GLU A 140 -6.98 3.64 6.55
C GLU A 140 -6.33 4.76 7.36
N GLN A 141 -6.83 5.02 8.57
CA GLN A 141 -6.27 6.05 9.45
C GLN A 141 -4.85 5.73 9.89
N TYR A 142 -4.57 4.48 10.28
CA TYR A 142 -3.22 4.06 10.66
C TYR A 142 -2.24 4.28 9.51
N PHE A 143 -2.66 3.94 8.29
CA PHE A 143 -1.83 4.14 7.11
C PHE A 143 -1.59 5.62 6.80
N LYS A 144 -2.62 6.48 6.93
CA LYS A 144 -2.47 7.93 6.80
C LYS A 144 -1.46 8.49 7.80
N ASP A 145 -1.57 8.10 9.06
CA ASP A 145 -0.65 8.54 10.13
C ASP A 145 0.79 8.06 9.86
N TYR A 146 0.94 6.82 9.40
CA TYR A 146 2.22 6.25 8.98
C TYR A 146 2.85 7.05 7.84
N LYS A 147 2.09 7.33 6.76
CA LYS A 147 2.59 8.08 5.60
C LYS A 147 2.92 9.52 5.91
N TYR A 148 2.07 10.18 6.69
CA TYR A 148 2.32 11.52 7.18
C TYR A 148 3.65 11.57 7.93
N PHE A 149 3.87 10.62 8.85
CA PHE A 149 5.09 10.59 9.65
C PHE A 149 6.36 10.41 8.81
N ILE A 150 6.34 9.50 7.83
CA ILE A 150 7.47 9.30 6.91
C ILE A 150 7.80 10.60 6.18
N ASN A 151 6.80 11.22 5.55
CA ASN A 151 7.03 12.39 4.73
C ASN A 151 7.52 13.57 5.59
N ALA A 152 6.81 13.88 6.67
CA ALA A 152 7.13 15.05 7.48
C ALA A 152 8.45 14.91 8.25
N HIS A 153 8.69 13.77 8.91
CA HIS A 153 9.80 13.66 9.87
C HIS A 153 11.03 12.95 9.32
N LEU A 154 10.86 11.97 8.42
CA LEU A 154 11.98 11.17 7.92
C LEU A 154 12.52 11.69 6.60
N ILE A 155 11.65 12.22 5.74
CA ILE A 155 12.03 12.80 4.44
C ILE A 155 12.28 14.30 4.59
N ASP A 156 11.30 15.06 5.08
CA ASP A 156 11.39 16.53 5.18
C ASP A 156 12.19 16.99 6.40
N GLY A 157 12.52 16.07 7.33
CA GLY A 157 13.34 16.37 8.51
C GLY A 157 12.66 17.29 9.54
N GLN A 158 11.32 17.36 9.54
CA GLN A 158 10.60 18.13 10.56
C GLN A 158 10.81 17.51 11.94
N ASP A 159 10.96 18.36 12.96
CA ASP A 159 11.15 17.90 14.32
C ASP A 159 9.92 17.11 14.82
N ASN A 160 10.19 15.98 15.47
CA ASN A 160 9.14 15.15 16.04
C ASN A 160 8.94 15.55 17.50
N ASN A 161 7.80 16.13 17.81
CA ASN A 161 7.49 16.58 19.17
C ASN A 161 7.01 15.45 20.10
N TYR A 162 6.85 14.22 19.58
CA TYR A 162 6.39 13.01 20.27
C TYR A 162 5.05 13.13 21.01
N ASP A 163 4.24 14.14 20.68
CA ASP A 163 3.03 14.49 21.41
C ASP A 163 1.91 13.42 21.33
N PHE A 164 2.05 12.45 20.42
CA PHE A 164 1.20 11.29 20.27
C PHE A 164 1.48 10.17 21.29
N ILE A 165 2.61 10.23 22.01
CA ILE A 165 2.97 9.26 23.05
C ILE A 165 2.26 9.60 24.36
N HIS A 166 1.56 8.60 24.92
CA HIS A 166 0.91 8.77 26.22
C HIS A 166 1.90 8.64 27.38
N SER A 167 1.43 9.05 28.56
CA SER A 167 2.06 8.69 29.83
C SER A 167 2.29 7.18 29.95
N PRO A 168 3.42 6.73 30.53
CA PRO A 168 3.68 5.32 30.83
C PRO A 168 2.63 4.62 31.70
N GLU A 169 1.94 5.36 32.58
CA GLU A 169 0.87 4.81 33.41
C GLU A 169 -0.51 4.85 32.72
N SER A 170 -0.57 5.32 31.47
CA SER A 170 -1.79 5.36 30.68
C SER A 170 -2.25 3.97 30.27
N LYS A 171 -3.36 3.55 30.87
CA LYS A 171 -4.13 2.36 30.46
C LYS A 171 -4.96 2.55 29.18
N TYR A 172 -4.91 3.73 28.55
CA TYR A 172 -5.70 4.05 27.35
C TYR A 172 -4.86 4.25 26.09
N GLN A 173 -3.54 4.09 26.19
CA GLN A 173 -2.68 4.16 25.03
C GLN A 173 -3.05 3.03 24.07
N PHE A 174 -3.54 3.42 22.89
CA PHE A 174 -4.13 2.54 21.89
C PHE A 174 -3.17 1.43 21.42
N TYR A 175 -1.87 1.73 21.45
CA TYR A 175 -0.78 0.91 20.91
C TYR A 175 0.25 0.49 21.98
N SER A 176 -0.11 0.49 23.28
CA SER A 176 0.86 0.20 24.36
C SER A 176 1.08 -1.28 24.68
N THR A 177 0.50 -2.21 23.93
CA THR A 177 0.48 -3.61 24.38
C THR A 177 0.92 -4.55 23.28
N LYS A 178 2.23 -4.85 23.23
CA LYS A 178 2.88 -6.06 22.66
C LYS A 178 2.55 -6.53 21.23
N GLU A 179 1.47 -6.09 20.61
CA GLU A 179 0.84 -6.71 19.43
C GLU A 179 0.88 -5.77 18.22
N GLU A 180 0.69 -4.45 18.40
CA GLU A 180 0.75 -3.47 17.31
C GLU A 180 1.44 -2.17 17.76
N PRO A 181 2.58 -1.79 17.16
CA PRO A 181 3.24 -0.52 17.45
C PRO A 181 2.43 0.68 16.92
N LEU A 182 2.72 1.88 17.43
CA LEU A 182 2.22 3.14 16.86
C LEU A 182 2.62 3.28 15.38
N PRO A 183 1.79 3.90 14.52
CA PRO A 183 2.15 4.16 13.12
C PRO A 183 3.52 4.84 12.96
N GLN A 184 3.81 5.80 13.84
CA GLN A 184 5.06 6.55 13.87
C GLN A 184 6.26 5.68 14.24
N VAL A 185 6.09 4.80 15.23
CA VAL A 185 7.13 3.81 15.62
C VAL A 185 7.36 2.84 14.47
N TYR A 186 6.28 2.32 13.87
CA TYR A 186 6.36 1.41 12.73
C TYR A 186 7.05 2.06 11.51
N ALA A 187 6.76 3.33 11.24
CA ALA A 187 7.42 4.13 10.20
C ALA A 187 8.92 4.28 10.46
N SER A 188 9.31 4.77 11.64
CA SER A 188 10.72 4.91 12.03
C SER A 188 11.47 3.58 11.97
N CYS A 189 10.90 2.50 12.50
CA CYS A 189 11.54 1.20 12.48
C CYS A 189 11.76 0.68 11.07
N ASN A 190 10.75 0.77 10.18
CA ASN A 190 10.93 0.36 8.79
C ASN A 190 12.02 1.18 8.10
N TRP A 191 12.06 2.48 8.33
CA TRP A 191 13.11 3.34 7.79
C TRP A 191 14.50 2.93 8.27
N PHE A 192 14.71 2.83 9.58
CA PHE A 192 15.99 2.41 10.14
C PHE A 192 16.36 0.98 9.75
N PHE A 193 15.37 0.12 9.55
CA PHE A 193 15.58 -1.24 9.09
C PHE A 193 16.04 -1.28 7.62
N ILE A 194 15.49 -0.45 6.73
CA ILE A 194 16.00 -0.27 5.36
C ILE A 194 17.46 0.20 5.39
N MET A 195 17.76 1.22 6.20
CA MET A 195 19.12 1.76 6.34
C MET A 195 20.09 0.68 6.83
N TRP A 196 19.66 -0.09 7.83
CA TRP A 196 20.43 -1.19 8.37
C TRP A 196 20.72 -2.26 7.31
N ILE A 197 19.69 -2.82 6.63
CA ILE A 197 19.90 -3.81 5.53
C ILE A 197 20.85 -3.22 4.49
N THR A 198 20.62 -1.98 4.06
CA THR A 198 21.42 -1.33 3.02
C THR A 198 22.89 -1.22 3.42
N SER A 199 23.15 -0.91 4.69
CA SER A 199 24.52 -0.81 5.21
C SER A 199 25.17 -2.19 5.40
N THR A 200 24.47 -3.14 6.00
CA THR A 200 24.97 -4.47 6.34
C THR A 200 25.24 -5.32 5.10
N TYR A 201 24.39 -5.23 4.08
CA TYR A 201 24.46 -6.05 2.87
C TYR A 201 24.85 -5.23 1.64
N SER A 202 25.70 -4.22 1.82
CA SER A 202 26.07 -3.28 0.77
C SER A 202 26.73 -3.95 -0.44
N LYS A 203 27.53 -5.01 -0.23
CA LYS A 203 28.17 -5.78 -1.31
C LYS A 203 27.16 -6.55 -2.14
N GLU A 204 26.26 -7.27 -1.49
CA GLU A 204 25.16 -8.01 -2.10
C GLU A 204 24.23 -7.08 -2.87
N ILE A 205 23.96 -5.89 -2.33
CA ILE A 205 23.14 -4.87 -2.99
C ILE A 205 23.84 -4.32 -4.24
N LEU A 206 25.15 -4.07 -4.17
CA LEU A 206 25.91 -3.68 -5.36
C LEU A 206 25.90 -4.79 -6.41
N GLU A 207 25.98 -6.06 -6.01
CA GLU A 207 25.85 -7.19 -6.93
C GLU A 207 24.46 -7.23 -7.58
N ILE A 208 23.39 -7.06 -6.80
CA ILE A 208 22.02 -6.96 -7.30
C ILE A 208 21.89 -5.82 -8.33
N GLN A 209 22.50 -4.66 -8.06
CA GLN A 209 22.46 -3.48 -8.94
C GLN A 209 23.30 -3.65 -10.21
N ASN A 210 24.43 -4.36 -10.12
CA ASN A 210 25.35 -4.59 -11.24
C ASN A 210 24.97 -5.81 -12.08
N LYS A 211 24.04 -6.65 -11.62
CA LYS A 211 23.53 -7.78 -12.39
C LYS A 211 22.99 -7.22 -13.71
N PRO A 212 23.57 -7.60 -14.87
CA PRO A 212 23.06 -7.12 -16.15
C PRO A 212 21.57 -7.47 -16.22
N LEU A 213 20.74 -6.56 -16.75
CA LEU A 213 19.28 -6.73 -16.88
C LEU A 213 18.87 -7.94 -17.76
N VAL A 214 19.82 -8.80 -18.07
CA VAL A 214 19.73 -10.00 -18.87
C VAL A 214 19.19 -11.11 -17.94
N GLU A 215 17.93 -11.47 -18.16
CA GLU A 215 17.22 -12.66 -17.61
C GLU A 215 16.55 -12.60 -16.22
N ASN A 216 16.46 -11.45 -15.56
CA ASN A 216 15.56 -11.23 -14.41
C ASN A 216 14.26 -10.46 -14.76
N ASN A 217 13.94 -10.36 -16.07
CA ASN A 217 12.75 -9.69 -16.62
C ASN A 217 11.39 -10.37 -16.30
N ILE A 218 11.35 -11.33 -15.37
CA ILE A 218 10.10 -12.01 -14.98
C ILE A 218 9.62 -11.55 -13.59
N PHE A 219 10.40 -10.81 -12.78
CA PHE A 219 9.91 -10.46 -11.43
C PHE A 219 10.30 -9.09 -10.87
N ASN A 220 10.84 -8.17 -11.68
CA ASN A 220 11.29 -6.85 -11.22
C ASN A 220 10.84 -5.70 -12.13
N HIS A 221 10.00 -4.80 -11.60
CA HIS A 221 9.42 -3.63 -12.27
C HIS A 221 8.46 -4.00 -13.42
N TYR A 222 7.42 -3.24 -13.78
CA TYR A 222 7.52 -1.92 -14.38
C TYR A 222 6.18 -1.14 -14.30
N HIS A 223 6.13 -0.12 -13.44
CA HIS A 223 5.39 1.12 -13.72
C HIS A 223 6.34 2.16 -14.35
N GLY A 224 7.30 1.70 -15.15
CA GLY A 224 7.90 2.58 -16.15
C GLY A 224 6.81 2.87 -17.17
N THR A 225 6.65 4.13 -17.57
CA THR A 225 5.80 4.53 -18.70
C THR A 225 6.06 3.58 -19.87
N ILE A 226 5.11 2.68 -20.13
CA ILE A 226 5.15 1.84 -21.34
C ILE A 226 5.22 2.81 -22.51
N LYS A 227 6.12 2.59 -23.45
CA LYS A 227 6.17 3.44 -24.65
C LYS A 227 5.34 2.79 -25.76
N ASN A 228 4.33 3.48 -26.27
CA ASN A 228 3.58 2.98 -27.43
C ASN A 228 4.35 3.31 -28.72
N ASN A 229 5.13 2.34 -29.21
CA ASN A 229 5.88 2.49 -30.46
C ASN A 229 5.07 2.02 -31.68
N PHE A 230 3.84 1.56 -31.50
CA PHE A 230 3.05 0.92 -32.55
C PHE A 230 2.15 1.90 -33.29
N ASP A 231 1.39 2.71 -32.55
CA ASP A 231 0.47 3.71 -33.09
C ASP A 231 0.50 5.02 -32.29
N SER A 232 -0.47 5.90 -32.55
CA SER A 232 -0.56 7.25 -31.97
C SER A 232 -1.47 7.32 -30.75
N VAL A 233 -1.97 6.19 -30.24
CA VAL A 233 -2.78 6.18 -29.00
C VAL A 233 -1.84 6.49 -27.84
N ASP A 234 -2.23 7.43 -26.98
CA ASP A 234 -1.40 7.77 -25.82
C ASP A 234 -1.29 6.58 -24.86
N GLU A 235 -0.14 6.51 -24.20
CA GLU A 235 0.26 5.41 -23.33
C GLU A 235 -0.74 5.16 -22.19
N CYS A 236 -1.35 6.22 -21.66
CA CYS A 236 -2.32 6.12 -20.58
C CYS A 236 -3.63 5.49 -21.07
N SER A 237 -4.17 5.94 -22.21
CA SER A 237 -5.39 5.37 -22.81
C SER A 237 -5.20 3.90 -23.19
N LEU A 238 -4.04 3.57 -23.77
CA LEU A 238 -3.65 2.19 -24.08
C LEU A 238 -3.67 1.32 -22.82
N TYR A 239 -2.92 1.72 -21.79
CA TYR A 239 -2.74 0.95 -20.57
C TYR A 239 -4.08 0.76 -19.85
N ASN A 240 -4.80 1.86 -19.61
CA ASN A 240 -6.06 1.85 -18.88
C ASN A 240 -7.11 0.97 -19.55
N TYR A 241 -7.19 1.00 -20.88
CA TYR A 241 -8.14 0.17 -21.60
C TYR A 241 -7.85 -1.33 -21.40
N PHE A 242 -6.63 -1.77 -21.71
CA PHE A 242 -6.34 -3.19 -21.64
C PHE A 242 -6.23 -3.68 -20.19
N HIS A 243 -5.81 -2.85 -19.24
CA HIS A 243 -5.80 -3.20 -17.83
C HIS A 243 -7.21 -3.50 -17.35
N LYS A 244 -8.16 -2.59 -17.60
CA LYS A 244 -9.58 -2.79 -17.30
C LYS A 244 -10.14 -4.05 -17.96
N GLU A 245 -9.89 -4.25 -19.26
CA GLU A 245 -10.51 -5.33 -20.01
C GLU A 245 -9.84 -6.70 -19.79
N LEU A 246 -8.58 -6.75 -19.36
CA LEU A 246 -7.83 -8.02 -19.20
C LEU A 246 -7.49 -8.35 -17.75
N VAL A 247 -7.20 -7.37 -16.89
CA VAL A 247 -6.85 -7.59 -15.48
C VAL A 247 -8.06 -7.49 -14.58
N ASP A 248 -8.81 -6.38 -14.63
CA ASP A 248 -9.98 -6.17 -13.77
C ASP A 248 -11.08 -7.20 -14.06
N SER A 249 -11.19 -7.63 -15.31
CA SER A 249 -12.06 -8.74 -15.74
C SER A 249 -11.52 -10.14 -15.37
N HIS A 250 -10.36 -10.20 -14.74
CA HIS A 250 -9.65 -11.40 -14.32
C HIS A 250 -9.26 -12.36 -15.46
N ILE A 251 -9.10 -11.88 -16.70
CA ILE A 251 -8.70 -12.67 -17.88
C ILE A 251 -7.19 -13.00 -17.87
N LEU A 252 -6.37 -12.07 -17.41
CA LEU A 252 -4.93 -12.18 -17.18
C LEU A 252 -4.60 -11.91 -15.71
N THR A 253 -3.35 -12.18 -15.35
CA THR A 253 -2.74 -11.64 -14.13
C THR A 253 -2.10 -10.29 -14.44
N GLU A 254 -1.88 -9.44 -13.44
CA GLU A 254 -1.13 -8.18 -13.60
C GLU A 254 0.21 -8.43 -14.32
N PHE A 255 0.90 -9.49 -13.91
CA PHE A 255 2.19 -9.88 -14.46
C PHE A 255 2.12 -10.25 -15.95
N ASP A 256 1.18 -11.10 -16.35
CA ASP A 256 1.01 -11.47 -17.76
C ASP A 256 0.59 -10.27 -18.61
N PHE A 257 -0.21 -9.37 -18.03
CA PHE A 257 -0.68 -8.16 -18.67
C PHE A 257 0.46 -7.17 -18.95
N ASP A 258 1.28 -6.83 -17.96
CA ASP A 258 2.40 -5.89 -18.14
C ASP A 258 3.39 -6.39 -19.21
N ASN A 259 3.70 -7.70 -19.18
CA ASN A 259 4.56 -8.30 -20.19
C ASN A 259 3.91 -8.29 -21.56
N TYR A 260 2.62 -8.60 -21.66
CA TYR A 260 1.89 -8.55 -22.92
C TYR A 260 1.95 -7.14 -23.54
N ILE A 261 1.57 -6.10 -22.79
CA ILE A 261 1.51 -4.75 -23.34
C ILE A 261 2.90 -4.28 -23.78
N ARG A 262 3.94 -4.58 -23.01
CA ARG A 262 5.31 -4.25 -23.41
C ARG A 262 5.74 -4.97 -24.69
N HIS A 263 5.53 -6.28 -24.74
CA HIS A 263 5.89 -7.07 -25.91
C HIS A 263 5.14 -6.64 -27.17
N ALA A 264 3.85 -6.30 -27.02
CA ALA A 264 3.01 -5.84 -28.11
C ALA A 264 3.38 -4.42 -28.56
N PHE A 265 3.29 -3.44 -27.67
CA PHE A 265 3.30 -2.02 -28.05
C PHE A 265 4.67 -1.37 -28.00
N GLU A 266 5.55 -1.80 -27.09
CA GLU A 266 6.91 -1.24 -26.97
C GLU A 266 7.89 -1.99 -27.87
N LEU A 267 7.96 -3.32 -27.72
CA LEU A 267 8.96 -4.16 -28.38
C LEU A 267 8.51 -4.68 -29.75
N GLN A 268 7.20 -4.75 -30.01
CA GLN A 268 6.59 -5.27 -31.23
C GLN A 268 7.12 -6.65 -31.65
N ARG A 269 7.41 -7.51 -30.68
CA ARG A 269 7.88 -8.88 -30.92
C ARG A 269 7.33 -9.86 -29.89
N PRO A 270 6.77 -11.01 -30.32
CA PRO A 270 6.29 -12.02 -29.39
C PRO A 270 7.38 -12.51 -28.43
N PRO A 271 7.04 -12.80 -27.16
CA PRO A 271 7.95 -13.47 -26.24
C PRO A 271 8.24 -14.91 -26.70
N THR A 272 9.33 -15.50 -26.21
CA THR A 272 9.68 -16.90 -26.46
C THR A 272 8.57 -17.85 -25.99
N GLN A 273 7.93 -17.51 -24.88
CA GLN A 273 6.76 -18.23 -24.36
C GLN A 273 5.52 -17.35 -24.46
N LEU A 274 4.54 -17.80 -25.23
CA LEU A 274 3.26 -17.10 -25.40
C LEU A 274 2.41 -17.16 -24.13
N PHE A 275 1.66 -16.09 -23.89
CA PHE A 275 0.74 -15.97 -22.77
C PHE A 275 -0.49 -16.86 -22.94
N LYS A 276 -1.16 -17.17 -21.83
CA LYS A 276 -2.40 -17.95 -21.80
C LYS A 276 -3.45 -17.21 -20.98
N PHE A 277 -4.64 -17.06 -21.56
CA PHE A 277 -5.80 -16.59 -20.80
C PHE A 277 -6.24 -17.62 -19.77
N LYS A 278 -6.87 -17.16 -18.68
CA LYS A 278 -7.42 -18.05 -17.66
C LYS A 278 -8.48 -19.00 -18.25
N LYS A 279 -8.61 -20.18 -17.64
CA LYS A 279 -9.57 -21.22 -18.06
C LYS A 279 -11.00 -20.69 -17.95
N GLY A 280 -11.81 -20.94 -18.98
CA GLY A 280 -13.23 -20.56 -19.01
C GLY A 280 -13.54 -19.27 -19.78
N VAL A 281 -12.53 -18.48 -20.14
CA VAL A 281 -12.70 -17.29 -20.97
C VAL A 281 -13.10 -17.70 -22.40
N LYS A 282 -14.20 -17.14 -22.91
CA LYS A 282 -14.67 -17.43 -24.28
C LYS A 282 -13.82 -16.64 -25.28
N LYS A 283 -13.39 -17.30 -26.37
CA LYS A 283 -12.59 -16.65 -27.42
C LYS A 283 -13.25 -15.40 -28.02
N GLY A 284 -14.59 -15.42 -28.11
CA GLY A 284 -15.37 -14.29 -28.63
C GLY A 284 -15.18 -13.01 -27.80
N ASP A 285 -15.08 -13.14 -26.48
CA ASP A 285 -14.90 -12.00 -25.57
C ASP A 285 -13.52 -11.34 -25.82
N ILE A 286 -12.48 -12.14 -25.98
CA ILE A 286 -11.14 -11.66 -26.36
C ILE A 286 -11.14 -10.98 -27.73
N TYR A 287 -11.83 -11.57 -28.72
CA TYR A 287 -11.94 -10.95 -30.04
C TYR A 287 -12.65 -9.59 -29.99
N ASN A 288 -13.63 -9.43 -29.11
CA ASN A 288 -14.33 -8.16 -28.92
C ASN A 288 -13.43 -7.10 -28.30
N ILE A 289 -12.62 -7.46 -27.28
CA ILE A 289 -11.63 -6.56 -26.68
C ILE A 289 -10.64 -6.09 -27.76
N PHE A 290 -10.07 -7.02 -28.52
CA PHE A 290 -9.12 -6.68 -29.58
C PHE A 290 -9.74 -5.80 -30.68
N TYR A 291 -11.00 -6.06 -31.04
CA TYR A 291 -11.71 -5.27 -32.03
C TYR A 291 -11.97 -3.85 -31.53
N HIS A 292 -12.41 -3.71 -30.28
CA HIS A 292 -12.73 -2.41 -29.70
C HIS A 292 -11.48 -1.53 -29.60
N TYR A 293 -10.32 -2.09 -29.21
CA TYR A 293 -9.06 -1.34 -29.29
C TYR A 293 -8.77 -0.86 -30.71
N TYR A 294 -8.79 -1.76 -31.70
CA TYR A 294 -8.49 -1.44 -33.09
C TYR A 294 -9.41 -0.37 -33.68
N TYR A 295 -10.73 -0.54 -33.51
CA TYR A 295 -11.73 0.24 -34.22
C TYR A 295 -12.17 1.49 -33.45
N VAL A 296 -12.36 1.38 -32.14
CA VAL A 296 -12.91 2.48 -31.32
C VAL A 296 -11.80 3.35 -30.74
N ILE A 297 -10.75 2.73 -30.19
CA ILE A 297 -9.69 3.47 -29.48
C ILE A 297 -8.65 3.99 -30.46
N ALA A 298 -8.07 3.09 -31.26
CA ALA A 298 -7.04 3.45 -32.23
C ALA A 298 -7.61 4.10 -33.51
N GLN A 299 -8.92 3.97 -33.73
CA GLN A 299 -9.68 4.56 -34.85
C GLN A 299 -9.03 4.30 -36.22
N LYS A 300 -8.58 3.08 -36.45
CA LYS A 300 -7.83 2.77 -37.67
C LYS A 300 -8.70 2.23 -38.80
N PRO A 301 -8.36 2.55 -40.06
CA PRO A 301 -9.09 2.07 -41.23
C PRO A 301 -8.87 0.57 -41.47
N SER A 302 -9.71 -0.03 -42.32
CA SER A 302 -9.64 -1.46 -42.68
C SER A 302 -8.29 -1.88 -43.30
N LYS A 303 -7.60 -0.95 -43.99
CA LYS A 303 -6.32 -1.23 -44.67
C LYS A 303 -5.20 -1.69 -43.73
N VAL A 304 -5.27 -1.37 -42.44
CA VAL A 304 -4.24 -1.75 -41.45
C VAL A 304 -4.71 -2.85 -40.49
N GLN A 305 -5.88 -3.45 -40.75
CA GLN A 305 -6.52 -4.44 -39.89
C GLN A 305 -5.62 -5.64 -39.59
N THR A 306 -4.92 -6.17 -40.60
CA THR A 306 -4.00 -7.31 -40.43
C THR A 306 -2.90 -7.01 -39.42
N ARG A 307 -2.29 -5.81 -39.49
CA ARG A 307 -1.21 -5.40 -38.60
C ARG A 307 -1.69 -5.32 -37.14
N TYR A 308 -2.91 -4.82 -36.91
CA TYR A 308 -3.51 -4.82 -35.58
C TYR A 308 -3.88 -6.24 -35.10
N ALA A 309 -4.40 -7.09 -35.98
CA ALA A 309 -4.68 -8.47 -35.62
C ALA A 309 -3.40 -9.22 -35.22
N GLU A 310 -2.27 -8.98 -35.89
CA GLU A 310 -0.96 -9.54 -35.51
C GLU A 310 -0.49 -9.02 -34.16
N LEU A 311 -0.51 -7.69 -33.98
CA LEU A 311 -0.14 -7.03 -32.71
C LEU A 311 -0.91 -7.58 -31.51
N LEU A 312 -2.20 -7.83 -31.68
CA LEU A 312 -3.06 -8.20 -30.57
C LEU A 312 -3.05 -9.71 -30.30
N SER A 313 -2.81 -10.54 -31.32
CA SER A 313 -3.02 -11.99 -31.23
C SER A 313 -1.77 -12.86 -31.14
N ASN A 314 -0.65 -12.42 -31.74
CA ASN A 314 0.57 -13.26 -31.84
C ASN A 314 1.27 -13.51 -30.50
N TYR A 315 0.76 -12.93 -29.41
CA TYR A 315 1.31 -13.03 -28.07
C TYR A 315 0.61 -14.12 -27.24
N PHE A 316 -0.49 -14.71 -27.73
CA PHE A 316 -1.32 -15.64 -26.97
C PHE A 316 -1.44 -17.02 -27.62
N VAL A 317 -1.42 -18.07 -26.78
CA VAL A 317 -1.62 -19.45 -27.24
C VAL A 317 -3.02 -19.64 -27.82
N GLY A 318 -3.10 -20.12 -29.07
CA GLY A 318 -4.36 -20.51 -29.70
C GLY A 318 -5.13 -19.35 -30.37
N TYR A 319 -4.48 -18.19 -30.53
CA TYR A 319 -4.99 -17.01 -31.22
C TYR A 319 -4.17 -16.78 -32.49
N LYS A 320 -4.77 -17.09 -33.65
CA LYS A 320 -4.14 -16.87 -34.97
C LYS A 320 -4.63 -15.56 -35.55
N THR A 321 -3.75 -14.76 -36.15
CA THR A 321 -4.07 -13.51 -36.86
C THR A 321 -5.28 -13.63 -37.77
N THR A 322 -5.34 -14.69 -38.58
CA THR A 322 -6.43 -14.92 -39.55
C THR A 322 -7.80 -15.07 -38.89
N ASN A 323 -7.87 -15.64 -37.69
CA ASN A 323 -9.12 -15.78 -36.94
C ASN A 323 -9.53 -14.45 -36.30
N VAL A 324 -8.59 -13.70 -35.75
CA VAL A 324 -8.87 -12.38 -35.15
C VAL A 324 -9.35 -11.41 -36.22
N MET A 325 -8.64 -11.34 -37.36
CA MET A 325 -9.02 -10.51 -38.50
C MET A 325 -10.43 -10.84 -39.02
N LYS A 326 -10.78 -12.12 -39.18
CA LYS A 326 -12.13 -12.53 -39.59
C LYS A 326 -13.22 -12.06 -38.61
N ASN A 327 -12.93 -11.98 -37.31
CA ASN A 327 -13.87 -11.47 -36.32
C ASN A 327 -14.02 -9.95 -36.38
N PHE A 328 -12.94 -9.21 -36.65
CA PHE A 328 -13.02 -7.75 -36.82
C PHE A 328 -13.95 -7.38 -37.98
N SER A 329 -13.90 -8.11 -39.08
CA SER A 329 -14.79 -7.87 -40.24
C SER A 329 -16.25 -8.24 -39.96
N ARG A 330 -16.52 -9.14 -39.00
CA ARG A 330 -17.89 -9.49 -38.57
C ARG A 330 -18.45 -8.50 -37.57
N ALA A 331 -17.62 -7.97 -36.68
CA ALA A 331 -18.00 -6.97 -35.69
C ALA A 331 -18.41 -5.64 -36.35
N TYR A 332 -17.80 -5.29 -37.50
CA TYR A 332 -18.19 -4.14 -38.32
C TYR A 332 -19.65 -4.21 -38.84
N ILE A 333 -20.23 -5.41 -38.94
CA ILE A 333 -21.60 -5.60 -39.41
C ILE A 333 -22.62 -5.39 -38.28
N ASN A 334 -22.19 -5.31 -37.02
CA ASN A 334 -23.08 -5.30 -35.84
C ASN A 334 -22.86 -4.19 -34.77
N PRO A 335 -22.41 -2.96 -35.08
CA PRO A 335 -22.16 -1.97 -34.04
C PRO A 335 -23.39 -1.14 -33.59
N ILE A 336 -24.62 -1.44 -34.01
CA ILE A 336 -25.78 -0.54 -33.75
C ILE A 336 -26.80 -1.05 -32.72
N ASN A 337 -26.78 -2.32 -32.29
CA ASN A 337 -27.80 -2.82 -31.35
C ASN A 337 -27.19 -3.45 -30.10
N LYS A 338 -26.81 -2.62 -29.12
CA LYS A 338 -26.88 -3.00 -27.70
C LYS A 338 -26.84 -1.78 -26.78
#